data_AF-A0A661F9E5-F1
#
_entry.id   AF-A0A661F9E5-F1
#
_cell.length_a   1.000
_cell.length_b   1.000
_cell.length_c   1.000
_cell.angle_alpha   90.00
_cell.angle_beta   90.00
_cell.angle_gamma   90.00
#
_symmetry.space_group_name_H-M   'P 1'
#
loop_
_entity.id
_entity.type
_entity.pdbx_description
1 polymer ?
#
loop_
_entity_poly.entity_id
_entity_poly.type
_entity_poly.pdbx_seq_one_letter_code
_entity_poly.pdbx_strand_id
1 'polypeptide(L)'
;MAIGFKTASSPLSIAVLGFIGWAVSPYIYLAAMLKLASKKSSINAVLIITVLVGGFGLGLFIDAMFIHIDAQGGLVFVVAPLWQWGALLAASLPVYFLNKVKK
;
A
#
# COMPACT_ATOMS: atom_id res chain seq x y z
N MET A 1 20.94 13.84 16.08
CA MET A 1 21.66 14.53 14.99
C MET A 1 22.68 13.62 14.29
N ALA A 2 23.54 12.87 15.01
CA ALA A 2 24.51 11.95 14.40
C ALA A 2 23.89 10.77 13.60
N ILE A 3 22.75 10.23 14.06
CA ILE A 3 22.07 9.11 13.39
C ILE A 3 21.50 9.56 12.03
N GLY A 4 20.88 10.73 11.96
CA GLY A 4 20.32 11.27 10.71
C GLY A 4 21.36 11.53 9.62
N PHE A 5 22.55 12.00 9.99
CA PHE A 5 23.67 12.17 9.03
C PHE A 5 24.24 10.84 8.53
N LYS A 6 24.29 9.81 9.39
CA LYS A 6 24.76 8.46 9.02
C LYS A 6 23.75 7.73 8.13
N THR A 7 22.46 8.01 8.32
CA THR A 7 21.36 7.55 7.45
C THR A 7 21.41 8.23 6.07
N ALA A 8 21.77 9.51 6.00
CA ALA A 8 21.89 10.26 4.74
C ALA A 8 23.11 9.87 3.88
N SER A 9 24.14 9.27 4.50
CA SER A 9 25.42 8.92 3.84
C SER A 9 25.54 7.45 3.46
N SER A 10 24.58 6.60 3.84
CA SER A 10 24.52 5.20 3.43
C SER A 10 23.20 4.93 2.69
N PRO A 11 23.24 4.60 1.39
CA PRO A 11 22.03 4.38 0.58
C PRO A 11 21.15 3.21 1.08
N LEU A 12 21.69 2.33 1.93
CA LEU A 12 21.03 1.15 2.49
C LEU A 12 21.05 1.19 4.03
N SER A 13 20.50 2.26 4.60
CA SER A 13 20.27 2.33 6.04
C SER A 13 19.04 1.53 6.46
N ILE A 14 18.99 1.09 7.73
CA ILE A 14 17.82 0.39 8.27
C ILE A 14 16.54 1.21 8.23
N ALA A 15 16.66 2.55 8.32
CA ALA A 15 15.52 3.46 8.21
C ALA A 15 14.95 3.46 6.79
N VAL A 16 15.81 3.48 5.76
CA VAL A 16 15.38 3.39 4.35
C VAL A 16 14.71 2.04 4.08
N LEU A 17 15.28 0.94 4.59
CA LEU A 17 14.67 -0.38 4.47
C LEU A 17 13.30 -0.46 5.17
N GLY A 18 13.18 0.09 6.38
CA GLY A 18 11.91 0.16 7.10
C GLY A 18 10.87 0.98 6.35
N PHE A 19 11.28 2.09 5.74
CA PHE A 19 10.42 2.95 4.93
C PHE A 19 9.94 2.26 3.64
N ILE A 20 10.84 1.58 2.91
CA ILE A 20 10.47 0.76 1.75
C ILE A 20 9.52 -0.35 2.19
N GLY A 21 9.81 -1.02 3.31
CA GLY A 21 8.94 -2.04 3.88
C GLY A 21 7.54 -1.50 4.17
N TRP A 22 7.44 -0.33 4.80
CA TRP A 22 6.18 0.37 5.04
C TRP A 22 5.43 0.64 3.73
N ALA A 23 6.10 1.26 2.75
CA ALA A 23 5.49 1.63 1.48
C ALA A 23 5.03 0.42 0.65
N VAL A 24 5.76 -0.69 0.71
CA VAL A 24 5.48 -1.90 -0.08
C VAL A 24 4.49 -2.84 0.64
N SER A 25 4.37 -2.74 1.96
CA SER A 25 3.56 -3.66 2.77
C SER A 25 2.09 -3.81 2.35
N PRO A 26 1.35 -2.77 1.88
CA PRO A 26 -0.03 -2.94 1.41
C PRO A 26 -0.12 -3.89 0.19
N TYR A 27 0.87 -3.85 -0.69
CA TYR A 27 0.90 -4.68 -1.89
C TYR A 27 1.30 -6.13 -1.58
N ILE A 28 2.17 -6.33 -0.58
CA ILE A 28 2.46 -7.66 -0.04
C ILE A 28 1.19 -8.28 0.55
N TYR A 29 0.38 -7.49 1.26
CA TYR A 29 -0.89 -7.94 1.80
C TYR A 29 -1.88 -8.36 0.69
N LEU A 30 -1.98 -7.58 -0.39
CA LEU A 30 -2.79 -7.95 -1.57
C LEU A 30 -2.34 -9.28 -2.18
N ALA A 31 -1.03 -9.49 -2.33
CA ALA A 31 -0.49 -10.76 -2.82
C ALA A 31 -0.85 -11.93 -1.88
N ALA A 32 -0.80 -11.72 -0.57
CA ALA A 32 -1.23 -12.71 0.41
C ALA A 32 -2.74 -13.00 0.34
N MET A 33 -3.59 -11.98 0.20
CA MET A 33 -5.04 -12.16 0.01
C MET A 33 -5.34 -12.99 -1.25
N LEU A 34 -4.66 -12.71 -2.36
CA LEU A 34 -4.81 -13.47 -3.60
C LEU A 34 -4.40 -14.94 -3.41
N LYS A 35 -3.30 -15.20 -2.70
CA LYS A 35 -2.85 -16.57 -2.39
C LYS A 35 -3.88 -17.36 -1.57
N LEU A 36 -4.65 -16.68 -0.72
CA LEU A 36 -5.70 -17.28 0.10
C LEU A 36 -7.05 -17.38 -0.63
N ALA A 37 -7.22 -16.68 -1.75
CA ALA A 37 -8.43 -16.69 -2.55
C ALA A 37 -8.50 -17.95 -3.42
N SER A 38 -9.57 -18.73 -3.27
CA SER A 38 -9.79 -19.95 -4.06
C SER A 38 -10.96 -19.83 -5.04
N LYS A 39 -11.91 -18.94 -4.76
CA LYS A 39 -13.10 -18.74 -5.59
C LYS A 39 -12.91 -17.62 -6.60
N LYS A 40 -13.44 -17.80 -7.82
CA LYS A 40 -13.44 -16.78 -8.89
C LYS A 40 -13.95 -15.41 -8.41
N SER A 41 -15.01 -15.39 -7.59
CA SER A 41 -15.55 -14.14 -7.03
C SER A 41 -14.56 -13.44 -6.09
N SER A 42 -13.83 -14.19 -5.27
CA SER A 42 -12.82 -13.65 -4.35
C SER A 42 -11.60 -13.14 -5.13
N ILE A 43 -11.15 -13.89 -6.13
CA ILE A 43 -10.06 -13.49 -7.03
C ILE A 43 -10.40 -12.19 -7.77
N ASN A 44 -11.60 -12.10 -8.34
CA ASN A 44 -12.07 -10.88 -9.01
C ASN A 44 -12.13 -9.69 -8.05
N ALA A 45 -12.60 -9.90 -6.81
CA ALA A 45 -12.62 -8.85 -5.80
C ALA A 45 -11.20 -8.36 -5.46
N VAL A 46 -10.25 -9.27 -5.23
CA VAL A 46 -8.84 -8.92 -4.96
C VAL A 46 -8.22 -8.16 -6.14
N LEU A 47 -8.54 -8.54 -7.38
CA LEU A 47 -8.09 -7.82 -8.57
C LEU A 47 -8.62 -6.39 -8.60
N ILE A 48 -9.93 -6.19 -8.38
CA ILE A 48 -10.54 -4.86 -8.31
C ILE A 48 -9.88 -4.02 -7.22
N ILE A 49 -9.72 -4.57 -6.02
CA ILE A 49 -9.09 -3.88 -4.90
C ILE A 49 -7.64 -3.50 -5.24
N THR A 50 -6.89 -4.38 -5.92
CA THR A 50 -5.52 -4.09 -6.38
C THR A 50 -5.49 -2.87 -7.29
N VAL A 51 -6.38 -2.81 -8.28
CA VAL A 51 -6.46 -1.67 -9.20
C VAL A 51 -6.82 -0.39 -8.46
N LEU A 52 -7.78 -0.44 -7.53
CA LEU A 52 -8.20 0.73 -6.75
C LEU A 52 -7.09 1.22 -5.81
N VAL A 53 -6.46 0.34 -5.05
CA VAL A 53 -5.40 0.67 -4.08
C VAL A 53 -4.15 1.17 -4.79
N GLY A 54 -3.72 0.47 -5.86
CA GLY A 54 -2.57 0.88 -6.67
C GLY A 54 -2.83 2.17 -7.44
N GLY A 55 -3.99 2.28 -8.08
CA GLY A 55 -4.40 3.49 -8.81
C GLY A 55 -4.53 4.70 -7.90
N PHE A 56 -5.10 4.55 -6.71
CA PHE A 56 -5.16 5.61 -5.70
C PHE A 56 -3.76 6.07 -5.27
N GLY A 57 -2.84 5.13 -4.98
CA GLY A 57 -1.46 5.46 -4.62
C GLY A 57 -0.72 6.21 -5.73
N LEU A 58 -0.84 5.73 -6.97
CA LEU A 58 -0.28 6.41 -8.14
C LEU A 58 -0.88 7.81 -8.32
N GLY A 59 -2.19 7.96 -8.18
CA GLY A 59 -2.88 9.23 -8.27
C GLY A 59 -2.38 10.24 -7.23
N LEU A 60 -2.22 9.82 -5.98
CA LEU A 60 -1.67 10.66 -4.92
C LEU A 60 -0.22 11.08 -5.19
N PHE A 61 0.62 10.17 -5.71
CA PHE A 61 2.00 10.52 -6.07
C PHE A 61 2.04 11.49 -7.24
N ILE A 62 1.20 11.31 -8.26
CA ILE A 62 1.11 12.24 -9.38
C ILE A 62 0.66 13.62 -8.88
N ASP A 63 -0.36 13.65 -8.03
CA ASP A 63 -0.90 14.89 -7.48
C ASP A 63 0.16 15.65 -6.68
N ALA A 64 0.82 14.99 -5.71
CA ALA A 64 1.82 15.61 -4.85
C ALA A 64 3.11 16.03 -5.59
N MET A 65 3.49 15.31 -6.66
CA MET A 65 4.73 15.58 -7.40
C MET A 65 4.55 16.54 -8.57
N PHE A 66 3.36 16.63 -9.15
CA PHE A 66 3.16 17.35 -10.42
C PHE A 66 1.98 18.32 -10.45
N ILE A 67 0.95 18.16 -9.59
CA ILE A 67 -0.27 18.98 -9.65
C ILE A 67 -0.28 20.00 -8.50
N HIS A 68 -0.26 19.53 -7.26
CA HIS A 68 -0.28 20.34 -6.05
C HIS A 68 1.09 20.26 -5.37
N ILE A 69 2.08 20.90 -5.98
CA ILE A 69 3.45 20.92 -5.47
C ILE A 69 3.51 21.88 -4.29
N ASP A 70 3.54 21.32 -3.08
CA ASP A 70 3.73 22.07 -1.85
C ASP A 70 4.84 21.46 -0.98
N ALA A 71 5.24 22.19 0.07
CA ALA A 71 6.29 21.75 0.99
C ALA A 71 5.91 20.51 1.81
N GLN A 72 4.61 20.18 1.89
CA GLN A 72 4.07 19.04 2.62
C GLN A 72 3.85 17.80 1.73
N GLY A 73 4.02 17.92 0.41
CA GLY A 73 3.83 16.83 -0.54
C GLY A 73 4.63 15.58 -0.20
N GLY A 74 5.78 15.71 0.47
CA GLY A 74 6.56 14.58 0.98
C GLY A 74 5.83 13.68 1.99
N LEU A 75 4.81 14.18 2.70
CA LEU A 75 4.00 13.34 3.60
C LEU A 75 3.25 12.23 2.87
N VAL A 76 3.00 12.39 1.57
CA VAL A 76 2.27 11.40 0.76
C VAL A 76 2.91 10.02 0.84
N PHE A 77 4.24 9.93 0.95
CA PHE A 77 4.95 8.66 1.01
C PHE A 77 4.72 7.89 2.33
N VAL A 78 4.26 8.57 3.38
CA VAL A 78 3.88 7.96 4.67
C VAL A 78 2.37 7.73 4.73
N VAL A 79 1.61 8.73 4.29
CA VAL A 79 0.14 8.77 4.44
C VAL A 79 -0.57 7.91 3.39
N ALA A 80 -0.05 7.79 2.16
CA ALA A 80 -0.67 6.93 1.16
C ALA A 80 -0.67 5.45 1.59
N PRO A 81 0.44 4.84 2.04
CA PRO A 81 0.41 3.48 2.58
C PRO A 81 -0.55 3.30 3.77
N LEU A 82 -0.70 4.32 4.62
CA LEU A 82 -1.64 4.29 5.75
C LEU A 82 -3.10 4.18 5.26
N TRP A 83 -3.50 5.01 4.30
CA TRP A 83 -4.84 4.94 3.71
C TRP A 83 -5.07 3.63 2.95
N GLN A 84 -4.05 3.15 2.24
CA GLN A 84 -4.10 1.85 1.58
C GLN A 84 -4.34 0.73 2.57
N TRP A 85 -3.66 0.72 3.73
CA TRP A 85 -3.92 -0.23 4.80
C TRP A 85 -5.35 -0.13 5.35
N GLY A 86 -5.84 1.08 5.61
CA GLY A 86 -7.22 1.29 6.06
C GLY A 86 -8.24 0.68 5.09
N ALA A 87 -8.07 0.93 3.78
CA ALA A 87 -8.91 0.37 2.74
C ALA A 87 -8.80 -1.17 2.65
N LEU A 88 -7.58 -1.71 2.74
CA LEU A 88 -7.35 -3.16 2.69
C LEU A 88 -7.98 -3.89 3.87
N LEU A 89 -7.82 -3.38 5.10
CA LEU A 89 -8.44 -3.97 6.29
C LEU A 89 -9.97 -3.99 6.19
N ALA A 90 -10.57 -2.91 5.68
CA ALA A 90 -12.00 -2.86 5.43
C ALA A 90 -12.42 -3.87 4.33
N ALA A 91 -11.62 -4.02 3.27
CA ALA A 91 -11.91 -4.91 2.16
C ALA A 91 -11.67 -6.41 2.48
N SER A 92 -10.91 -6.72 3.52
CA SER A 92 -10.65 -8.12 3.92
C SER A 92 -11.91 -8.86 4.33
N LEU A 93 -12.85 -8.18 4.98
CA LEU A 93 -14.10 -8.78 5.43
C LEU A 93 -15.00 -9.27 4.27
N PRO A 94 -15.35 -8.44 3.26
CA PRO A 94 -16.13 -8.91 2.12
C PRO A 94 -15.39 -9.96 1.31
N VAL A 95 -14.06 -9.84 1.12
CA VAL A 95 -13.26 -10.87 0.41
C VAL A 95 -13.30 -12.20 1.15
N TYR A 96 -13.19 -12.20 2.48
CA TYR A 96 -13.30 -13.40 3.31
C TYR A 96 -14.65 -14.10 3.10
N PHE A 97 -15.76 -13.35 3.15
CA PHE A 97 -17.09 -13.92 2.91
C PHE A 97 -17.24 -14.46 1.50
N LEU A 98 -16.82 -13.73 0.47
CA LEU A 98 -16.83 -14.22 -0.93
C LEU A 98 -16.04 -15.51 -1.09
N ASN A 99 -14.96 -15.69 -0.32
CA ASN A 99 -14.15 -16.90 -0.35
C ASN A 99 -14.79 -18.07 0.41
N LYS A 100 -15.48 -17.82 1.52
CA LYS A 100 -16.07 -18.87 2.38
C LYS A 100 -17.49 -19.27 2.00
N VAL A 101 -18.33 -18.36 1.51
CA VAL A 101 -19.74 -18.63 1.16
C VAL A 101 -19.80 -19.69 0.05
N LYS A 102 -20.25 -20.90 0.39
CA LYS A 102 -20.55 -21.93 -0.61
C LYS A 102 -21.68 -21.41 -1.48
N LYS A 103 -21.46 -21.34 -2.80
CA LYS A 103 -22.57 -21.36 -3.75
C LYS A 103 -23.12 -22.76 -3.80
#